data_AF-A0A2N9NZ97-F1
#
_entry.id   AF-A0A2N9NZ97-F1
#
_cell.length_a   1.000
_cell.length_b   1.000
_cell.length_c   1.000
_cell.angle_alpha   90.00
_cell.angle_beta   90.00
_cell.angle_gamma   90.00
#
_symmetry.space_group_name_H-M   'P 1'
#
loop_
_entity.id
_entity.type
_entity.pdbx_description
1 polymer ?
#
loop_
_entity_poly.entity_id
_entity_poly.type
_entity_poly.pdbx_seq_one_letter_code
_entity_poly.pdbx_strand_id
1 'polypeptide(L)'
;MIDQKECPYCQAPSQSACRHLALAVEGRDFVHRCIELSQGQDWWRRLCTQRREQLRRSGEWSSDQEDFMWLETAFCEEFLKPLAWFGAMDHEWRTGPRPGQGGFWVLLWSKDPQRLWWELHEEFERQVLGAKGTSNGPGPAHTSTIKQHAGRGSRQAELL
;
A
#
# COMPACT_ATOMS: atom_id res chain seq x y z
N MET A 1 20.17 -14.48 24.05
CA MET A 1 19.70 -15.23 22.88
C MET A 1 18.96 -14.25 22.00
N ILE A 2 19.27 -14.22 20.71
CA ILE A 2 18.61 -13.35 19.74
C ILE A 2 17.21 -13.91 19.51
N ASP A 3 16.20 -13.04 19.49
CA ASP A 3 14.82 -13.40 19.15
C ASP A 3 14.74 -13.78 17.67
N GLN A 4 15.14 -15.01 17.37
CA GLN A 4 14.97 -15.58 16.06
C GLN A 4 13.48 -15.73 15.78
N LYS A 5 13.02 -15.18 14.65
CA LYS A 5 11.62 -15.31 14.27
C LYS A 5 11.35 -16.69 13.68
N GLU A 6 10.17 -17.20 14.00
CA GLU A 6 9.69 -18.48 13.51
C GLU A 6 8.70 -18.26 12.38
N CYS A 7 8.69 -19.18 11.42
CA CYS A 7 7.75 -19.15 10.33
C CYS A 7 6.30 -19.29 10.86
N PRO A 8 5.37 -18.40 10.48
CA PRO A 8 3.98 -18.46 10.97
C PRO A 8 3.19 -19.69 10.47
N TYR A 9 3.73 -20.47 9.53
CA TYR A 9 3.06 -21.64 8.94
C TYR A 9 3.61 -22.99 9.41
N CYS A 10 4.92 -23.07 9.60
CA CYS A 10 5.59 -24.35 9.89
C CYS A 10 6.53 -24.29 11.08
N GLN A 11 6.58 -23.13 11.77
CA GLN A 11 7.41 -22.90 12.95
C GLN A 11 8.93 -23.07 12.72
N ALA A 12 9.34 -23.28 11.46
CA ALA A 12 10.75 -23.34 11.11
C ALA A 12 11.44 -21.98 11.39
N PRO A 13 12.65 -21.98 11.95
CA PRO A 13 13.37 -20.75 12.28
C PRO A 13 13.78 -19.96 11.03
N SER A 14 13.85 -18.63 11.11
CA SER A 14 14.19 -17.71 10.01
C SER A 14 15.56 -17.93 9.35
N GLN A 15 16.49 -18.60 10.02
CA GLN A 15 17.81 -18.93 9.45
C GLN A 15 17.82 -20.28 8.73
N SER A 16 16.75 -21.07 8.88
CA SER A 16 16.61 -22.32 8.12
C SER A 16 16.10 -22.04 6.71
N ALA A 17 16.35 -22.97 5.78
CA ALA A 17 15.78 -22.94 4.44
C ALA A 17 14.27 -23.24 4.49
N CYS A 18 13.48 -22.29 4.99
CA CYS A 18 12.03 -22.38 5.05
C CYS A 18 11.42 -21.99 3.71
N ARG A 19 10.58 -22.86 3.14
CA ARG A 19 9.88 -22.60 1.86
C ARG A 19 8.90 -21.41 1.90
N HIS A 20 8.50 -20.97 3.09
CA HIS A 20 7.58 -19.86 3.26
C HIS A 20 8.30 -18.53 3.48
N LEU A 21 9.62 -18.55 3.66
CA LEU A 21 10.42 -17.32 3.74
C LEU A 21 10.61 -16.78 2.33
N ALA A 22 9.82 -15.78 1.97
CA ALA A 22 9.86 -15.18 0.64
C ALA A 22 11.09 -14.28 0.48
N LEU A 23 11.38 -13.48 1.52
CA LEU A 23 12.52 -12.56 1.52
C LEU A 23 13.05 -12.38 2.94
N ALA A 24 14.37 -12.35 3.06
CA ALA A 24 15.07 -11.86 4.25
C ALA A 24 16.17 -10.91 3.77
N VAL A 25 16.10 -9.64 4.18
CA VAL A 25 17.06 -8.61 3.76
C VAL A 25 17.18 -7.53 4.84
N GLU A 26 18.24 -6.73 4.80
CA GLU A 26 18.34 -5.50 5.58
C GLU A 26 17.16 -4.56 5.30
N GLY A 27 16.60 -3.92 6.33
CA GLY A 27 15.37 -3.14 6.19
C GLY A 27 15.44 -2.03 5.13
N ARG A 28 16.58 -1.36 5.00
CA ARG A 28 16.81 -0.32 3.97
C ARG A 28 16.66 -0.83 2.53
N ASP A 29 16.90 -2.13 2.30
CA ASP A 29 16.86 -2.74 0.97
C ASP A 29 15.53 -3.47 0.72
N PHE A 30 14.64 -3.53 1.72
CA PHE A 30 13.40 -4.32 1.67
C PHE A 30 12.54 -3.99 0.46
N VAL A 31 12.18 -2.72 0.30
CA VAL A 31 11.31 -2.26 -0.79
C VAL A 31 11.98 -2.53 -2.15
N HIS A 32 13.27 -2.19 -2.26
CA HIS A 32 14.05 -2.42 -3.48
C HIS A 32 14.04 -3.90 -3.90
N ARG A 33 14.26 -4.82 -2.95
CA ARG A 33 14.25 -6.26 -3.23
C ARG A 33 12.86 -6.80 -3.56
N CYS A 34 11.80 -6.29 -2.93
CA CYS A 34 10.44 -6.66 -3.30
C CYS A 34 10.13 -6.31 -4.76
N ILE A 35 10.53 -5.11 -5.21
CA ILE A 35 10.37 -4.67 -6.61
C ILE A 35 11.19 -5.52 -7.57
N GLU A 36 12.42 -5.88 -7.16
CA GLU A 36 13.30 -6.73 -7.97
C GLU A 36 12.72 -8.12 -8.19
N LEU A 37 12.26 -8.76 -7.10
CA LEU A 37 11.72 -10.13 -7.15
C LEU A 37 10.38 -10.20 -7.88
N SER A 38 9.56 -9.14 -7.82
CA SER A 38 8.34 -9.04 -8.62
C SER A 38 8.60 -8.62 -10.07
N GLN A 39 9.83 -8.25 -10.44
CA GLN A 39 10.15 -7.67 -11.76
C GLN A 39 9.32 -6.42 -12.07
N GLY A 40 8.96 -5.67 -11.03
CA GLY A 40 8.04 -4.54 -11.11
C GLY A 40 8.70 -3.18 -11.36
N GLN A 41 9.98 -3.11 -11.75
CA GLN A 41 10.77 -1.89 -11.76
C GLN A 41 10.13 -0.76 -12.59
N ASP A 42 9.61 -1.08 -13.78
CA ASP A 42 9.00 -0.10 -14.66
C ASP A 42 7.67 0.43 -14.11
N TRP A 43 6.83 -0.45 -13.57
CA TRP A 43 5.58 -0.08 -12.93
C TRP A 43 5.81 0.75 -11.67
N TRP A 44 6.77 0.32 -10.84
CA TRP A 44 7.18 1.04 -9.64
C TRP A 44 7.67 2.46 -9.97
N ARG A 45 8.53 2.61 -10.98
CA ARG A 45 9.01 3.92 -11.41
C ARG A 45 7.86 4.83 -11.85
N ARG A 46 6.89 4.30 -12.60
CA ARG A 46 5.70 5.05 -13.03
C ARG A 46 4.86 5.49 -11.83
N LEU A 47 4.64 4.60 -10.87
CA LEU A 47 3.87 4.90 -9.66
C LEU A 47 4.53 6.00 -8.82
N CYS A 48 5.84 5.91 -8.60
CA CYS A 48 6.61 6.94 -7.88
C CYS A 48 6.57 8.30 -8.60
N THR A 49 6.69 8.31 -9.93
CA THR A 49 6.54 9.54 -10.73
C THR A 49 5.15 10.13 -10.58
N GLN A 50 4.10 9.31 -10.68
CA GLN A 50 2.73 9.76 -10.54
C GLN A 50 2.44 10.35 -9.15
N ARG A 51 2.84 9.68 -8.07
CA ARG A 51 2.64 10.18 -6.70
C ARG A 51 3.39 11.48 -6.46
N ARG A 52 4.63 11.58 -6.95
CA ARG A 52 5.43 12.80 -6.89
C ARG A 52 4.75 13.96 -7.63
N GLU A 53 4.21 13.72 -8.82
CA GLU A 53 3.44 14.74 -9.54
C GLU A 53 2.19 15.17 -8.78
N GLN A 54 1.47 14.23 -8.16
CA GLN A 54 0.29 14.52 -7.35
C GLN A 54 0.64 15.40 -6.13
N LEU A 55 1.67 15.05 -5.37
CA LEU A 55 2.13 15.82 -4.20
C LEU A 55 2.66 17.20 -4.59
N ARG A 56 3.34 17.31 -5.74
CA ARG A 56 3.75 18.61 -6.29
C ARG A 56 2.55 19.49 -6.62
N ARG A 57 1.47 18.91 -7.14
CA ARG A 57 0.22 19.65 -7.41
C ARG A 57 -0.53 20.03 -6.13
N SER A 58 -0.50 19.21 -5.07
CA SER A 58 -1.10 19.56 -3.78
C SER A 58 -0.29 20.58 -2.98
N GLY A 59 0.98 20.80 -3.35
CA GLY A 59 1.89 21.71 -2.63
C GLY A 59 2.52 21.07 -1.39
N GLU A 60 2.31 19.77 -1.17
CA GLU A 60 2.82 19.03 -0.01
C GLU A 60 4.22 18.43 -0.26
N TRP A 61 4.77 18.63 -1.46
CA TRP A 61 6.04 18.07 -1.88
C TRP A 61 7.25 18.77 -1.22
N SER A 62 8.14 17.99 -0.62
CA SER A 62 9.51 18.41 -0.27
C SER A 62 10.55 17.41 -0.77
N SER A 63 11.80 17.86 -0.92
CA SER A 63 12.92 17.00 -1.34
C SER A 63 13.17 15.85 -0.35
N ASP A 64 12.94 16.11 0.93
CA ASP A 64 13.17 15.13 1.99
C ASP A 64 12.19 13.94 1.87
N GLN A 65 11.01 14.14 1.27
CA GLN A 65 9.99 13.09 1.09
C GLN A 65 10.33 12.05 0.01
N GLU A 66 11.38 12.22 -0.80
CA GLU A 66 11.74 11.21 -1.82
C GLU A 66 12.13 9.86 -1.20
N ASP A 67 12.93 9.88 -0.13
CA ASP A 67 13.35 8.67 0.59
C ASP A 67 12.24 8.11 1.49
N PHE A 68 11.34 8.98 1.99
CA PHE A 68 10.23 8.58 2.86
C PHE A 68 9.00 8.08 2.12
N MET A 69 8.87 8.36 0.81
CA MET A 69 7.67 8.03 0.06
C MET A 69 7.27 6.57 0.25
N TRP A 70 8.26 5.69 0.41
CA TRP A 70 8.05 4.26 0.58
C TRP A 70 8.96 3.67 1.64
N LEU A 71 8.69 4.02 2.89
CA LEU A 71 9.17 3.26 4.04
C LEU A 71 8.63 1.82 4.00
N GLU A 72 9.38 0.88 4.55
CA GLU A 72 9.01 -0.54 4.64
C GLU A 72 7.60 -0.77 5.19
N THR A 73 7.20 0.02 6.19
CA THR A 73 5.88 -0.04 6.82
C THR A 73 4.79 0.45 5.87
N ALA A 74 4.97 1.60 5.23
CA ALA A 74 4.02 2.12 4.25
C ALA A 74 3.87 1.18 3.06
N PHE A 75 4.99 0.64 2.56
CA PHE A 75 4.98 -0.35 1.49
C PHE A 75 4.20 -1.62 1.89
N CYS A 76 4.40 -2.09 3.12
CA CYS A 76 3.70 -3.27 3.63
C CYS A 76 2.18 -3.05 3.71
N GLU A 77 1.74 -1.94 4.28
CA GLU A 77 0.31 -1.60 4.38
C GLU A 77 -0.35 -1.45 3.00
N GLU A 78 0.31 -0.76 2.07
CA GLU A 78 -0.30 -0.40 0.80
C GLU A 78 -0.25 -1.50 -0.26
N PHE A 79 0.80 -2.30 -0.29
CA PHE A 79 0.99 -3.29 -1.36
C PHE A 79 1.02 -4.73 -0.89
N LEU A 80 1.54 -5.03 0.29
CA LEU A 80 1.71 -6.42 0.71
C LEU A 80 0.48 -6.96 1.43
N LYS A 81 -0.06 -6.24 2.42
CA LYS A 81 -1.25 -6.68 3.17
C LYS A 81 -2.48 -6.99 2.30
N PRO A 82 -2.72 -6.28 1.17
CA PRO A 82 -3.82 -6.61 0.28
C PRO A 82 -3.65 -7.93 -0.49
N LEU A 83 -2.42 -8.47 -0.60
CA LEU A 83 -2.14 -9.66 -1.41
C LEU A 83 -2.62 -10.93 -0.71
N ALA A 84 -3.18 -11.86 -1.48
CA ALA A 84 -3.74 -13.10 -0.93
C ALA A 84 -2.63 -14.05 -0.42
N TRP A 85 -1.45 -13.99 -1.01
CA TRP A 85 -0.28 -14.79 -0.58
C TRP A 85 0.62 -14.09 0.43
N PHE A 86 0.29 -12.87 0.85
CA PHE A 86 1.00 -12.26 1.98
C PHE A 86 0.71 -13.04 3.26
N GLY A 87 1.77 -13.31 4.01
CA GLY A 87 1.69 -14.00 5.28
C GLY A 87 1.88 -13.09 6.46
N ALA A 88 3.11 -12.63 6.61
CA ALA A 88 3.50 -11.74 7.68
C ALA A 88 4.77 -10.98 7.30
N MET A 89 4.97 -9.84 7.93
CA MET A 89 6.22 -9.12 7.93
C MET A 89 6.73 -9.08 9.36
N ASP A 90 7.95 -9.57 9.57
CA ASP A 90 8.62 -9.57 10.87
C ASP A 90 9.93 -8.81 10.80
N HIS A 91 10.43 -8.45 11.97
CA HIS A 91 11.72 -7.79 12.13
C HIS A 91 12.58 -8.58 13.10
N GLU A 92 13.85 -8.74 12.77
CA GLU A 92 14.83 -9.33 13.68
C GLU A 92 16.16 -8.61 13.61
N TRP A 93 16.85 -8.54 14.76
CA TRP A 93 18.21 -8.04 14.82
C TRP A 93 19.18 -9.21 14.71
N ARG A 94 20.00 -9.23 13.66
CA ARG A 94 21.04 -10.26 13.50
C ARG A 94 22.36 -9.75 14.05
N THR A 95 23.13 -10.63 14.68
CA THR A 95 24.55 -10.38 14.99
C THR A 95 25.40 -11.33 14.16
N GLY A 96 26.56 -10.88 13.69
CA GLY A 96 27.52 -11.70 12.99
C GLY A 96 28.92 -11.55 13.58
N PRO A 97 29.83 -12.50 13.24
CA PRO A 97 31.15 -12.58 13.85
C PRO A 97 32.12 -11.48 13.42
N ARG A 98 31.77 -10.66 12.42
CA ARG A 98 32.61 -9.54 11.94
C ARG A 98 31.87 -8.20 12.09
N PRO A 99 32.59 -7.07 12.26
CA PRO A 99 32.01 -5.74 12.12
C PRO A 99 31.29 -5.62 10.76
N GLY A 100 30.02 -5.21 10.77
CA GLY A 100 29.17 -5.16 9.57
C GLY A 100 28.48 -6.47 9.19
N GLN A 101 28.75 -7.58 9.90
CA GLN A 101 27.90 -8.76 9.87
C GLN A 101 26.91 -8.63 11.04
N GLY A 102 25.66 -8.35 10.71
CA GLY A 102 24.61 -8.04 11.68
C GLY A 102 23.88 -6.75 11.30
N GLY A 103 22.68 -6.56 11.84
CA GLY A 103 21.85 -5.40 11.52
C GLY A 103 20.36 -5.68 11.69
N PHE A 104 19.56 -4.71 11.26
CA PHE A 104 18.11 -4.79 11.22
C PHE A 104 17.66 -5.52 9.95
N TRP A 105 17.02 -6.66 10.12
CA TRP A 105 16.51 -7.47 9.03
C TRP A 105 14.98 -7.43 9.02
N VAL A 106 14.43 -7.28 7.83
CA VAL A 106 13.01 -7.49 7.54
C VAL A 106 12.86 -8.90 6.96
N LEU A 107 11.91 -9.64 7.51
CA LEU A 107 11.51 -10.96 7.03
C LEU A 107 10.11 -10.87 6.44
N LEU A 108 9.96 -11.36 5.21
CA LEU A 108 8.67 -11.48 4.54
C LEU A 108 8.29 -12.94 4.41
N TRP A 109 7.15 -13.28 5.00
CA TRP A 109 6.57 -14.61 4.96
C TRP A 109 5.43 -14.67 3.95
N SER A 110 5.34 -15.80 3.27
CA SER A 110 4.27 -16.08 2.32
C SER A 110 3.88 -17.55 2.35
N LYS A 111 2.60 -17.83 2.07
CA LYS A 111 2.12 -19.20 1.82
C LYS A 111 2.74 -19.79 0.57
N ASP A 112 3.01 -18.95 -0.43
CA ASP A 112 3.63 -19.31 -1.71
C ASP A 112 4.43 -18.10 -2.23
N PRO A 113 5.76 -18.06 -1.98
CA PRO A 113 6.60 -16.94 -2.42
C PRO A 113 6.56 -16.68 -3.92
N GLN A 114 6.40 -17.71 -4.76
CA GLN A 114 6.35 -17.50 -6.21
C GLN A 114 5.09 -16.75 -6.62
N ARG A 115 3.94 -17.12 -6.04
CA ARG A 115 2.67 -16.42 -6.29
C ARG A 115 2.64 -15.02 -5.68
N LEU A 116 3.28 -14.81 -4.53
CA LEU A 116 3.40 -13.48 -3.92
C LEU A 116 4.02 -12.47 -4.89
N TRP A 117 5.13 -12.82 -5.54
CA TRP A 117 5.84 -11.90 -6.42
C TRP A 117 5.04 -11.55 -7.67
N TRP A 118 4.29 -12.53 -8.19
CA TRP A 118 3.38 -12.30 -9.29
C TRP A 118 2.22 -11.37 -8.88
N GLU A 119 1.57 -11.61 -7.74
CA GLU A 119 0.50 -10.72 -7.24
C GLU A 119 0.99 -9.31 -6.96
N LEU A 120 2.21 -9.16 -6.42
CA LEU A 120 2.80 -7.84 -6.18
C LEU A 120 3.04 -7.08 -7.50
N HIS A 121 3.49 -7.78 -8.54
CA HIS A 121 3.62 -7.18 -9.87
C HIS A 121 2.27 -6.71 -10.42
N GLU A 122 1.26 -7.57 -10.38
CA GLU A 122 -0.10 -7.21 -10.81
C GLU A 122 -0.68 -6.04 -10.01
N GLU A 123 -0.40 -5.98 -8.71
CA GLU A 123 -0.83 -4.89 -7.85
C GLU A 123 -0.22 -3.55 -8.28
N PHE A 124 1.07 -3.52 -8.63
CA PHE A 124 1.70 -2.31 -9.18
C PHE A 124 1.06 -1.87 -10.49
N GLU A 125 0.83 -2.81 -11.41
CA GLU A 125 0.15 -2.54 -12.67
C GLU A 125 -1.27 -1.99 -12.43
N ARG A 126 -2.03 -2.62 -11.53
CA ARG A 126 -3.37 -2.20 -11.15
C ARG A 126 -3.41 -0.81 -10.56
N GLN A 127 -2.47 -0.43 -9.69
CA GLN A 127 -2.43 0.93 -9.13
C GLN A 127 -2.11 1.98 -10.19
N VAL A 128 -1.15 1.70 -11.09
CA VAL A 128 -0.81 2.64 -12.17
C VAL A 128 -1.95 2.80 -13.18
N LEU A 129 -2.64 1.71 -13.53
CA LEU A 129 -3.78 1.75 -14.46
C LEU A 129 -5.05 2.30 -13.80
N GLY A 130 -5.32 1.92 -12.56
CA GLY A 130 -6.47 2.35 -11.77
C GLY A 130 -6.44 3.84 -11.43
N ALA A 131 -5.25 4.43 -11.29
CA ALA A 131 -5.10 5.87 -11.07
C ALA A 131 -5.39 6.72 -12.32
N LYS A 132 -5.63 6.11 -13.49
CA LYS A 132 -6.16 6.80 -14.69
C LYS A 132 -7.70 6.86 -14.72
N GLY A 133 -8.40 6.30 -13.72
CA GLY A 133 -9.86 6.13 -13.71
C GLY A 133 -10.68 7.09 -12.84
N THR A 134 -10.08 8.02 -12.08
CA THR A 134 -10.83 8.94 -11.20
C THR A 134 -10.62 10.40 -11.56
N SER A 135 -11.09 10.79 -12.75
CA SER A 135 -11.60 12.15 -12.95
C SER A 135 -13.02 12.24 -12.42
N ASN A 136 -13.20 12.43 -11.11
CA ASN A 136 -14.45 13.00 -10.60
C ASN A 136 -14.30 14.51 -10.61
N GLY A 137 -14.82 15.12 -11.69
CA GLY A 137 -15.11 16.55 -11.74
C GLY A 137 -16.10 16.97 -10.64
N PRO A 138 -16.30 18.27 -10.43
CA PRO A 138 -17.17 18.77 -9.37
C PRO A 138 -18.61 18.35 -9.64
N GLY A 139 -19.14 17.47 -8.78
CA GLY A 139 -20.55 17.10 -8.79
C GLY A 139 -21.44 18.33 -8.54
N PRO A 140 -22.62 18.40 -9.15
CA PRO A 140 -23.45 19.61 -9.18
C PRO A 140 -23.96 19.96 -7.78
N ALA A 141 -23.93 21.26 -7.49
CA ALA A 141 -24.52 21.85 -6.30
C ALA A 141 -25.99 21.43 -6.18
N HIS A 142 -26.31 20.64 -5.16
CA HIS A 142 -27.67 20.49 -4.69
C HIS A 142 -28.10 21.80 -4.02
N THR A 143 -28.74 22.67 -4.80
CA THR A 143 -29.58 23.74 -4.26
C THR A 143 -30.80 23.11 -3.60
N SER A 144 -30.75 23.01 -2.26
CA SER A 144 -31.94 22.79 -1.45
C SER A 144 -32.79 24.07 -1.48
N THR A 145 -33.61 24.22 -2.50
CA THR A 145 -34.68 25.22 -2.55
C THR A 145 -35.75 24.84 -1.53
N ILE A 146 -35.81 25.66 -0.48
CA ILE A 146 -36.91 25.79 0.47
C ILE A 146 -38.23 25.91 -0.31
N LYS A 147 -39.10 24.88 -0.21
CA LYS A 147 -40.50 24.99 -0.61
C LYS A 147 -41.34 25.39 0.61
N GLN A 148 -41.63 26.68 0.71
CA GLN A 148 -42.74 27.21 1.48
C GLN A 148 -44.05 26.69 0.87
N HIS A 149 -44.82 25.91 1.63
CA HIS A 149 -46.22 25.62 1.30
C HIS A 149 -47.09 26.77 1.80
N ALA A 150 -47.48 27.65 0.89
CA ALA A 150 -48.59 28.57 1.07
C ALA A 150 -49.90 27.81 0.79
N GLY A 151 -50.73 27.65 1.83
CA GLY A 151 -52.10 27.20 1.69
C GLY A 151 -52.97 28.33 1.14
N ARG A 152 -53.50 28.16 -0.07
CA ARG A 152 -54.63 28.94 -0.59
C ARG A 152 -55.54 28.01 -1.38
N GLY A 153 -56.57 27.50 -0.71
CA GLY A 153 -57.74 26.89 -1.33
C GLY A 153 -58.86 27.91 -1.39
N SER A 154 -59.22 28.34 -2.60
CA SER A 154 -60.45 29.09 -2.90
C SER A 154 -61.54 28.11 -3.34
N ARG A 155 -62.79 28.35 -2.90
CA ARG A 155 -64.05 28.21 -3.68
C ARG A 155 -65.24 28.72 -2.85
N GLN A 156 -65.91 29.76 -3.37
CA GLN A 156 -67.34 29.81 -3.77
C GLN A 156 -68.32 29.84 -2.57
N ALA A 157 -69.00 30.95 -2.28
CA ALA A 157 -70.18 31.52 -2.97
C ALA A 157 -71.45 30.68 -2.80
N GLU A 158 -72.42 31.17 -2.01
CA GLU A 158 -73.85 31.38 -2.36
C GLU A 158 -74.79 31.43 -1.13
N LEU A 159 -75.64 32.47 -1.15
CA LEU A 159 -77.07 32.52 -0.76
C LEU A 159 -77.52 32.18 0.68
N LEU A 160 -77.79 33.25 1.44
CA LEU A 160 -79.06 33.67 2.11
C LEU A 160 -78.80 34.35 3.46
#